data_AF-A0A9D6DE99-F1
#
_entry.id   AF-A0A9D6DE99-F1
#
_cell.length_a   1.000
_cell.length_b   1.000
_cell.length_c   1.000
_cell.angle_alpha   90.00
_cell.angle_beta   90.00
_cell.angle_gamma   90.00
#
_symmetry.space_group_name_H-M   'P 1'
#
loop_
_entity.id
_entity.type
_entity.pdbx_description
1 polymer ?
#
loop_
_entity_poly.entity_id
_entity_poly.type
_entity_poly.pdbx_seq_one_letter_code
_entity_poly.pdbx_strand_id
1 'polypeptide(L)'
;MAFGLAFTWLAGIGRYWDNPKAHLWQYLGLGSVAYVFVLALIVWILLAPLKPKNWSYRNVLLFITLTAPPAVLYAIPVEQFMAAEAAQTANAWFLIVVATWRIALFIAFLHRVAGLSPGMVVVASLLPLAIIIIVLSMLNLEHVVFSLMSGIREEDRSPNDSAYGVVFLLSMFSFMASPFLLIAYIVAIVRVHTSAQPDSQQDAAQ
;
A
#
# COMPACT_ATOMS: atom_id res chain seq x y z
N MET A 1 -2.51 18.54 -3.22
CA MET A 1 -2.93 17.56 -4.25
C MET A 1 -2.12 17.68 -5.53
N ALA A 2 -2.05 18.86 -6.18
CA ALA A 2 -1.26 19.04 -7.41
C ALA A 2 0.21 18.57 -7.27
N PHE A 3 0.86 18.90 -6.13
CA PHE A 3 2.19 18.42 -5.80
C PHE A 3 2.31 16.89 -5.82
N GLY A 4 1.46 16.18 -5.06
CA GLY A 4 1.51 14.72 -5.00
C GLY A 4 1.18 14.04 -6.34
N LEU A 5 0.22 14.59 -7.11
CA LEU A 5 -0.10 14.10 -8.45
C LEU A 5 1.09 14.29 -9.42
N ALA A 6 1.81 15.41 -9.33
CA ALA A 6 3.01 15.63 -10.13
C ALA A 6 4.10 14.59 -9.81
N PHE A 7 4.32 14.27 -8.53
CA PHE A 7 5.25 13.21 -8.13
C PHE A 7 4.77 11.81 -8.55
N THR A 8 3.47 11.51 -8.47
CA THR A 8 2.91 10.25 -8.98
C THR A 8 3.12 10.11 -10.49
N TRP A 9 2.94 11.22 -11.22
CA TRP A 9 3.14 11.27 -12.66
C TRP A 9 4.61 11.11 -13.04
N LEU A 10 5.52 11.81 -12.37
CA LEU A 10 6.97 11.68 -12.53
C LEU A 10 7.47 10.26 -12.23
N ALA A 11 7.03 9.67 -11.12
CA ALA A 11 7.34 8.28 -10.79
C ALA A 11 6.76 7.29 -11.82
N GLY A 12 5.61 7.61 -12.41
CA GLY A 12 5.02 6.84 -13.51
C GLY A 12 5.83 6.87 -14.79
N ILE A 13 6.29 8.05 -15.21
CA ILE A 13 7.16 8.21 -16.38
C ILE A 13 8.49 7.49 -16.15
N GLY A 14 9.11 7.69 -15.00
CA GLY A 14 10.41 7.10 -14.66
C GLY A 14 10.41 5.56 -14.71
N ARG A 15 9.29 4.91 -14.37
CA ARG A 15 9.17 3.45 -14.37
C ARG A 15 9.21 2.83 -15.78
N TYR A 16 8.76 3.55 -16.80
CA TYR A 16 8.63 3.03 -18.16
C TYR A 16 9.62 3.67 -19.15
N TRP A 17 10.47 4.59 -18.67
CA TRP A 17 11.42 5.32 -19.51
C TRP A 17 12.42 4.41 -20.24
N ASP A 18 12.83 3.30 -19.62
CA ASP A 18 13.84 2.37 -20.16
C ASP A 18 13.22 1.09 -20.77
N ASN A 19 11.90 1.05 -20.99
CA ASN A 19 11.20 -0.17 -21.40
C ASN A 19 10.73 -0.15 -22.88
N PRO A 20 11.43 -0.81 -23.81
CA PRO A 20 11.18 -0.68 -25.26
C PRO A 20 9.85 -1.28 -25.74
N LYS A 21 9.09 -1.96 -24.88
CA LYS A 21 7.78 -2.57 -25.19
C LYS A 21 6.57 -1.82 -24.60
N ALA A 22 6.76 -0.68 -23.95
CA ALA A 22 5.67 0.02 -23.27
C ALA A 22 4.74 0.76 -24.25
N HIS A 23 3.42 0.70 -24.01
CA HIS A 23 2.43 1.44 -24.80
C HIS A 23 2.47 2.95 -24.49
N LEU A 24 2.03 3.80 -25.42
CA LEU A 24 2.03 5.29 -25.28
C LEU A 24 1.44 5.79 -23.95
N TRP A 25 0.37 5.16 -23.46
CA TRP A 25 -0.27 5.52 -22.18
C TRP A 25 0.57 5.19 -20.94
N GLN A 26 1.48 4.22 -21.04
CA GLN A 26 2.44 3.87 -19.99
C GLN A 26 3.63 4.85 -19.99
N TYR A 27 4.14 5.22 -21.17
CA TYR A 27 5.14 6.29 -21.31
C TYR A 27 4.65 7.65 -20.82
N LEU A 28 3.36 7.95 -21.01
CA LEU A 28 2.73 9.17 -20.52
C LEU A 28 2.46 9.15 -19.00
N GLY A 29 2.77 8.07 -18.27
CA GLY A 29 2.56 7.98 -16.82
C GLY A 29 1.09 7.97 -16.37
N LEU A 30 0.13 7.87 -17.30
CA LEU A 30 -1.31 7.92 -17.05
C LEU A 30 -1.80 6.71 -16.21
N GLY A 31 -1.13 5.56 -16.34
CA GLY A 31 -1.40 4.38 -15.52
C GLY A 31 -1.21 4.63 -14.02
N SER A 32 -0.14 5.35 -13.63
CA SER A 32 0.14 5.67 -12.23
C SER A 32 -0.88 6.65 -11.64
N VAL A 33 -1.36 7.60 -12.46
CA VAL A 33 -2.42 8.54 -12.07
C VAL A 33 -3.73 7.80 -11.83
N ALA A 34 -4.16 6.97 -12.80
CA ALA A 34 -5.36 6.14 -12.65
C ALA A 34 -5.28 5.21 -11.44
N TYR A 35 -4.13 4.59 -11.20
CA TYR A 35 -3.88 3.72 -10.05
C TYR A 35 -4.14 4.44 -8.72
N VAL A 36 -3.68 5.69 -8.56
CA VAL A 36 -3.89 6.45 -7.32
C VAL A 36 -5.37 6.71 -7.04
N PHE A 37 -6.18 6.99 -8.08
CA PHE A 37 -7.62 7.17 -7.92
C PHE A 37 -8.33 5.87 -7.52
N VAL A 38 -7.96 4.73 -8.14
CA VAL A 38 -8.52 3.41 -7.81
C VAL A 38 -8.10 2.98 -6.40
N LEU A 39 -6.83 3.15 -6.04
CA LEU A 39 -6.33 2.84 -4.70
C LEU A 39 -7.03 3.69 -3.63
N ALA A 40 -7.23 4.97 -3.90
CA ALA A 40 -7.98 5.85 -3.01
C ALA A 40 -9.42 5.37 -2.80
N LEU A 41 -10.06 4.88 -3.86
CA LEU A 41 -11.42 4.36 -3.78
C LEU A 41 -11.48 3.09 -2.93
N ILE A 42 -10.56 2.15 -3.15
CA ILE A 42 -10.47 0.89 -2.39
C ILE A 42 -10.27 1.20 -0.91
N VAL A 43 -9.28 2.03 -0.55
CA VAL A 43 -9.01 2.39 0.85
C VAL A 43 -10.20 3.13 1.46
N TRP A 44 -10.85 4.02 0.70
CA TRP A 44 -12.01 4.76 1.17
C TRP A 44 -13.18 3.84 1.53
N ILE A 45 -13.50 2.85 0.67
CA ILE A 45 -14.55 1.86 0.90
C ILE A 45 -14.18 0.93 2.06
N LEU A 46 -12.93 0.44 2.08
CA LEU A 46 -12.46 -0.53 3.07
C LEU A 46 -12.52 0.03 4.48
N LEU A 47 -12.17 1.30 4.69
CA LEU A 47 -12.13 1.92 6.02
C LEU A 47 -13.40 2.69 6.39
N ALA A 48 -14.34 2.89 5.46
CA ALA A 48 -15.62 3.54 5.75
C ALA A 48 -16.41 2.89 6.91
N PRO A 49 -16.46 1.55 7.08
CA PRO A 49 -17.18 0.91 8.18
C PRO A 49 -16.67 1.26 9.58
N LEU A 50 -15.41 1.73 9.69
CA LEU A 50 -14.81 2.14 10.97
C LEU A 50 -15.25 3.54 11.41
N LYS A 51 -16.15 4.20 10.66
CA LYS A 51 -16.62 5.58 10.87
C LYS A 51 -15.51 6.57 11.29
N PRO A 52 -14.41 6.66 10.52
CA PRO A 52 -13.35 7.62 10.82
C PRO A 52 -13.85 9.07 10.76
N LYS A 53 -13.32 9.93 11.63
CA LYS A 53 -13.64 11.37 11.64
C LYS A 53 -13.12 12.02 10.35
N ASN A 54 -13.87 12.99 9.81
CA ASN A 54 -13.49 13.74 8.60
C ASN A 54 -13.17 12.86 7.38
N TRP A 55 -13.89 11.74 7.22
CA TRP A 55 -13.68 10.80 6.12
C TRP A 55 -14.29 11.30 4.80
N SER A 56 -13.45 11.91 3.97
CA SER A 56 -13.82 12.28 2.60
C SER A 56 -12.86 11.63 1.60
N TYR A 57 -13.38 11.27 0.43
CA TYR A 57 -12.56 10.76 -0.67
C TYR A 57 -11.39 11.71 -1.01
N ARG A 58 -11.64 13.03 -0.91
CA ARG A 58 -10.63 14.07 -1.11
C ARG A 58 -9.47 13.96 -0.14
N ASN A 59 -9.73 13.69 1.14
CA ASN A 59 -8.68 13.52 2.16
C ASN A 59 -7.87 12.25 1.93
N VAL A 60 -8.52 11.15 1.54
CA VAL A 60 -7.86 9.88 1.21
C VAL A 60 -6.97 10.03 -0.03
N LEU A 61 -7.48 10.69 -1.07
CA LEU A 61 -6.72 10.97 -2.29
C LEU A 61 -5.52 11.88 -2.01
N LEU A 62 -5.70 12.91 -1.18
CA LEU A 62 -4.62 13.81 -0.78
C LEU A 62 -3.54 13.03 -0.01
N PHE A 63 -3.94 12.16 0.91
CA PHE A 63 -3.02 11.27 1.61
C PHE A 63 -2.23 10.36 0.65
N ILE A 64 -2.90 9.65 -0.26
CA ILE A 64 -2.21 8.72 -1.18
C ILE A 64 -1.25 9.48 -2.09
N THR A 65 -1.65 10.64 -2.61
CA THR A 65 -0.76 11.48 -3.43
C THR A 65 0.46 11.99 -2.65
N LEU A 66 0.36 12.22 -1.33
CA LEU A 66 1.52 12.58 -0.48
C LEU A 66 2.49 11.42 -0.25
N THR A 67 2.12 10.19 -0.59
CA THR A 67 3.03 9.03 -0.55
C THR A 67 3.88 8.88 -1.81
N ALA A 68 3.62 9.69 -2.84
CA ALA A 68 4.32 9.64 -4.12
C ALA A 68 5.76 10.20 -4.13
N PRO A 69 6.16 11.22 -3.32
CA PRO A 69 7.50 11.79 -3.42
C PRO A 69 8.65 10.79 -3.22
N PRO A 70 8.62 9.89 -2.21
CA PRO A 70 9.63 8.85 -2.08
C PRO A 70 9.63 7.84 -3.24
N ALA A 71 8.50 7.68 -3.95
CA ALA A 71 8.40 6.73 -5.06
C ALA A 71 9.27 7.12 -6.26
N VAL A 72 9.73 8.38 -6.33
CA VAL A 72 10.70 8.82 -7.35
C VAL A 72 12.05 8.14 -7.18
N LEU A 73 12.40 7.66 -5.99
CA LEU A 73 13.64 6.90 -5.78
C LEU A 73 13.69 5.61 -6.61
N TYR A 74 12.54 5.01 -6.95
CA TYR A 74 12.47 3.85 -7.84
C TYR A 74 12.73 4.18 -9.31
N ALA A 75 12.68 5.46 -9.68
CA ALA A 75 12.98 5.87 -11.05
C ALA A 75 14.49 6.05 -11.28
N ILE A 76 15.33 5.90 -10.25
CA ILE A 76 16.78 6.03 -10.37
C ILE A 76 17.34 4.67 -10.84
N PRO A 77 17.89 4.58 -12.07
CA PRO A 77 18.38 3.31 -12.62
C PRO A 77 19.76 2.97 -12.05
N VAL A 78 19.80 2.49 -10.79
CA VAL A 78 21.05 2.11 -10.10
C VAL A 78 21.74 0.91 -10.77
N GLU A 79 21.00 0.13 -11.56
CA GLU A 79 21.50 -1.00 -12.34
C GLU A 79 22.48 -0.58 -13.44
N GLN A 80 22.42 0.68 -13.89
CA GLN A 80 23.33 1.20 -14.91
C GLN A 80 24.68 1.69 -14.34
N PHE A 81 24.77 1.88 -13.02
CA PHE A 81 25.93 2.50 -12.37
C PHE A 81 26.70 1.57 -11.43
N MET A 82 26.15 0.40 -11.09
CA MET A 82 26.71 -0.51 -10.08
C MET A 82 26.71 -1.96 -10.57
N ALA A 83 27.59 -2.79 -10.00
CA ALA A 83 27.56 -4.24 -10.21
C ALA A 83 26.23 -4.84 -9.71
N ALA A 84 25.77 -5.93 -10.32
CA ALA A 84 24.44 -6.52 -10.08
C ALA A 84 24.11 -6.74 -8.59
N GLU A 85 25.05 -7.25 -7.80
CA GLU A 85 24.86 -7.49 -6.35
C GLU A 85 24.71 -6.18 -5.55
N ALA A 86 25.48 -5.14 -5.91
CA ALA A 86 25.39 -3.83 -5.29
C ALA A 86 24.10 -3.08 -5.70
N ALA A 87 23.68 -3.23 -6.96
CA ALA A 87 22.42 -2.67 -7.47
C ALA A 87 21.20 -3.29 -6.78
N GLN A 88 21.20 -4.63 -6.59
CA GLN A 88 20.15 -5.33 -5.84
C GLN A 88 20.05 -4.83 -4.39
N THR A 89 21.20 -4.67 -3.73
CA THR A 89 21.26 -4.17 -2.35
C THR A 89 20.71 -2.73 -2.25
N ALA A 90 21.08 -1.86 -3.19
CA ALA A 90 20.57 -0.48 -3.23
C ALA A 90 19.06 -0.41 -3.50
N ASN A 91 18.55 -1.21 -4.45
CA ASN A 91 17.12 -1.32 -4.73
C ASN A 91 16.33 -1.81 -3.51
N ALA A 92 16.85 -2.81 -2.78
CA ALA A 92 16.24 -3.29 -1.55
C ALA A 92 16.16 -2.18 -0.48
N TRP A 93 17.22 -1.39 -0.31
CA TRP A 93 17.21 -0.25 0.61
C TRP A 93 16.21 0.84 0.21
N PHE A 94 16.10 1.17 -1.09
CA PHE A 94 15.07 2.09 -1.57
C PHE A 94 13.67 1.56 -1.32
N LEU A 95 13.43 0.26 -1.56
CA LEU A 95 12.16 -0.39 -1.25
C LEU A 95 11.80 -0.23 0.23
N ILE A 96 12.75 -0.50 1.13
CA ILE A 96 12.57 -0.37 2.57
C ILE A 96 12.21 1.07 2.94
N VAL A 97 13.02 2.06 2.51
CA VAL A 97 12.79 3.48 2.84
C VAL A 97 11.40 3.95 2.39
N VAL A 98 11.01 3.61 1.15
CA VAL A 98 9.73 4.01 0.59
C VAL A 98 8.56 3.29 1.28
N ALA A 99 8.71 2.00 1.58
CA ALA A 99 7.70 1.22 2.30
C ALA A 99 7.50 1.76 3.72
N THR A 100 8.58 2.02 4.45
CA THR A 100 8.54 2.61 5.80
C THR A 100 7.87 3.97 5.78
N TRP A 101 8.20 4.83 4.81
CA TRP A 101 7.56 6.14 4.68
C TRP A 101 6.05 6.03 4.44
N ARG A 102 5.64 5.14 3.53
CA ARG A 102 4.22 4.90 3.23
C ARG A 102 3.44 4.46 4.46
N ILE A 103 3.98 3.51 5.22
CA ILE A 103 3.34 3.00 6.45
C ILE A 103 3.30 4.09 7.52
N ALA A 104 4.39 4.82 7.73
CA ALA A 104 4.46 5.90 8.72
C ALA A 104 3.44 7.01 8.43
N LEU A 105 3.33 7.44 7.17
CA LEU A 105 2.31 8.42 6.78
C LEU A 105 0.89 7.85 6.94
N PHE A 106 0.67 6.57 6.64
CA PHE A 106 -0.65 5.96 6.79
C PHE A 106 -1.11 5.93 8.24
N ILE A 107 -0.22 5.51 9.14
CA ILE A 107 -0.47 5.54 10.60
C ILE A 107 -0.72 6.98 11.05
N ALA A 108 0.10 7.94 10.62
CA ALA A 108 -0.08 9.34 10.97
C ALA A 108 -1.41 9.92 10.46
N PHE A 109 -1.84 9.54 9.26
CA PHE A 109 -3.14 9.93 8.69
C PHE A 109 -4.31 9.33 9.48
N LEU A 110 -4.23 8.04 9.82
CA LEU A 110 -5.28 7.39 10.61
C LEU A 110 -5.37 7.96 12.04
N HIS A 111 -4.23 8.30 12.64
CA HIS A 111 -4.20 8.88 13.99
C HIS A 111 -4.65 10.35 14.00
N ARG A 112 -4.13 11.19 13.10
CA ARG A 112 -4.38 12.65 13.13
C ARG A 112 -5.63 13.08 12.37
N VAL A 113 -5.95 12.46 11.24
CA VAL A 113 -7.07 12.87 10.38
C VAL A 113 -8.31 12.06 10.67
N ALA A 114 -8.18 10.72 10.71
CA ALA A 114 -9.31 9.83 10.99
C ALA A 114 -9.70 9.77 12.49
N GLY A 115 -8.83 10.24 13.39
CA GLY A 115 -9.11 10.31 14.83
C GLY A 115 -9.39 8.95 15.48
N LEU A 116 -8.83 7.88 14.90
CA LEU A 116 -9.00 6.51 15.38
C LEU A 116 -8.14 6.27 16.63
N SER A 117 -8.62 5.42 17.55
CA SER A 117 -7.83 4.99 18.71
C SER A 117 -6.59 4.20 18.27
N PRO A 118 -5.49 4.19 19.04
CA PRO A 118 -4.25 3.53 18.63
C PRO A 118 -4.42 2.05 18.23
N GLY A 119 -5.29 1.31 18.93
CA GLY A 119 -5.60 -0.08 18.58
C GLY A 119 -6.38 -0.20 17.26
N MET A 120 -7.30 0.73 16.97
CA MET A 120 -8.00 0.77 15.68
C MET A 120 -7.08 1.19 14.54
N VAL A 121 -6.11 2.07 14.78
CA VAL A 121 -5.09 2.46 13.78
C VAL A 121 -4.27 1.24 13.35
N VAL A 122 -3.85 0.39 14.29
CA VAL A 122 -3.10 -0.84 13.97
C VAL A 122 -3.93 -1.75 13.07
N VAL A 123 -5.18 -2.05 13.45
CA VAL A 123 -6.07 -2.92 12.64
C VAL A 123 -6.38 -2.31 11.28
N ALA A 124 -6.73 -1.02 11.23
CA ALA A 124 -7.01 -0.30 9.99
C ALA A 124 -5.80 -0.19 9.07
N SER A 125 -4.58 -0.17 9.63
CA SER A 125 -3.34 -0.16 8.87
C SER A 125 -2.99 -1.55 8.32
N LEU A 126 -3.10 -2.60 9.13
CA LEU A 126 -2.68 -3.96 8.79
C LEU A 126 -3.68 -4.68 7.88
N LEU A 127 -4.98 -4.38 7.99
CA LEU A 127 -6.02 -5.06 7.20
C LEU A 127 -5.85 -4.88 5.68
N PRO A 128 -5.69 -3.66 5.14
CA PRO A 128 -5.41 -3.50 3.70
C PRO A 128 -4.15 -4.23 3.26
N LEU A 129 -3.07 -4.19 4.06
CA LEU A 129 -1.83 -4.89 3.73
C LEU A 129 -2.04 -6.41 3.67
N ALA A 130 -2.71 -6.99 4.67
CA ALA A 130 -2.99 -8.42 4.72
C ALA A 130 -3.87 -8.87 3.54
N ILE A 131 -4.92 -8.10 3.21
CA ILE A 131 -5.79 -8.40 2.05
C ILE A 131 -4.98 -8.38 0.76
N ILE A 132 -4.13 -7.37 0.55
CA ILE A 132 -3.28 -7.29 -0.65
C ILE A 132 -2.38 -8.52 -0.76
N ILE A 133 -1.71 -8.93 0.34
CA ILE A 133 -0.82 -10.10 0.33
C ILE A 133 -1.60 -11.38 0.02
N ILE A 134 -2.77 -11.59 0.66
CA ILE A 134 -3.60 -12.77 0.40
C ILE A 134 -4.04 -12.82 -1.06
N VAL A 135 -4.53 -11.70 -1.60
CA VAL A 135 -4.97 -11.62 -3.01
C VAL A 135 -3.81 -11.91 -3.95
N LEU A 136 -2.62 -11.33 -3.70
CA LEU A 136 -1.43 -11.59 -4.50
C LEU A 136 -0.99 -13.05 -4.43
N SER A 137 -1.06 -13.67 -3.25
CA SER A 137 -0.69 -15.07 -3.05
C SER A 137 -1.70 -16.01 -3.73
N MET A 138 -3.00 -15.76 -3.59
CA MET A 138 -4.06 -16.54 -4.26
C MET A 138 -3.97 -16.47 -5.79
N LEU A 139 -3.60 -15.31 -6.33
CA LEU A 139 -3.41 -15.12 -7.76
C LEU A 139 -2.04 -15.62 -8.27
N ASN A 140 -1.20 -16.18 -7.39
CA ASN A 140 0.21 -16.49 -7.66
C ASN A 140 1.00 -15.30 -8.25
N LEU A 141 0.51 -14.06 -8.05
CA LEU A 141 1.15 -12.85 -8.56
C LEU A 141 2.29 -12.37 -7.66
N GLU A 142 2.49 -13.00 -6.51
CA GLU A 142 3.61 -12.71 -5.60
C GLU A 142 4.96 -12.80 -6.31
N HIS A 143 5.17 -13.82 -7.14
CA HIS A 143 6.41 -13.99 -7.90
C HIS A 143 6.60 -12.91 -8.99
N VAL A 144 5.50 -12.46 -9.62
CA VAL A 144 5.51 -11.42 -10.66
C VAL A 144 5.78 -10.05 -10.04
N VAL A 145 5.13 -9.74 -8.92
CA VAL A 145 5.36 -8.47 -8.23
C VAL A 145 6.78 -8.41 -7.71
N PHE A 146 7.31 -9.51 -7.20
CA PHE A 146 8.69 -9.56 -6.71
C PHE A 146 9.71 -9.41 -7.84
N SER A 147 9.58 -10.14 -8.96
CA SER A 147 10.48 -9.99 -10.11
C SER A 147 10.39 -8.59 -10.74
N LEU A 148 9.19 -8.01 -10.77
CA LEU A 148 8.95 -6.65 -11.24
C LEU A 148 9.45 -5.57 -10.25
N MET A 149 9.62 -5.89 -8.96
CA MET A 149 10.09 -4.96 -7.92
C MET A 149 11.59 -5.06 -7.63
N SER A 150 12.20 -6.23 -7.78
CA SER A 150 13.64 -6.43 -7.54
C SER A 150 14.52 -6.06 -8.73
N GLY A 151 13.92 -5.84 -9.91
CA GLY A 151 14.65 -5.53 -11.14
C GLY A 151 15.44 -6.72 -11.70
N ILE A 152 15.23 -7.93 -11.16
CA ILE A 152 15.95 -9.13 -11.58
C ILE A 152 15.44 -9.55 -12.97
N ARG A 153 16.34 -9.52 -13.97
CA ARG A 153 16.07 -10.06 -15.31
C ARG A 153 15.95 -11.58 -15.21
N GLU A 154 15.03 -12.17 -15.98
CA GLU A 154 14.76 -13.63 -15.96
C GLU A 154 16.01 -14.49 -16.26
N GLU A 155 17.05 -13.87 -16.82
CA GLU A 155 18.33 -14.44 -17.21
C GLU A 155 19.25 -14.78 -16.00
N ASP A 156 19.05 -14.16 -14.83
CA ASP A 156 19.86 -14.36 -13.61
C ASP A 156 19.18 -15.29 -12.57
N ARG A 157 18.13 -16.03 -12.95
CA ARG A 157 17.42 -16.96 -12.07
C ARG A 157 18.33 -18.09 -11.58
N SER A 158 18.91 -17.94 -10.40
CA SER A 158 19.39 -19.06 -9.59
C SER A 158 18.20 -19.66 -8.83
N PRO A 159 17.90 -20.97 -8.96
CA PRO A 159 16.80 -21.63 -8.24
C PRO A 159 16.94 -21.65 -6.70
N ASN A 160 18.02 -21.11 -6.14
CA ASN A 160 18.36 -21.13 -4.72
C ASN A 160 18.29 -19.75 -4.03
N ASP A 161 17.59 -18.78 -4.61
CA ASP A 161 17.60 -17.43 -4.05
C ASP A 161 16.77 -17.31 -2.77
N SER A 162 17.44 -16.82 -1.73
CA SER A 162 16.91 -16.42 -0.42
C SER A 162 15.61 -15.61 -0.48
N ALA A 163 15.36 -14.94 -1.61
CA ALA A 163 14.13 -14.25 -1.96
C ALA A 163 12.86 -15.12 -1.90
N TYR A 164 12.90 -16.37 -2.37
CA TYR A 164 11.76 -17.30 -2.28
C TYR A 164 11.41 -17.61 -0.82
N GLY A 165 12.43 -17.72 0.04
CA GLY A 165 12.24 -17.93 1.47
C GLY A 165 11.53 -16.75 2.14
N VAL A 166 11.84 -15.51 1.74
CA VAL A 166 11.21 -14.30 2.29
C VAL A 166 9.73 -14.21 1.89
N VAL A 167 9.40 -14.47 0.62
CA VAL A 167 8.00 -14.48 0.15
C VAL A 167 7.20 -15.59 0.84
N PHE A 168 7.76 -16.79 0.92
CA PHE A 168 7.12 -17.90 1.63
C PHE A 168 6.86 -17.58 3.11
N LEU A 169 7.83 -17.00 3.82
CA LEU A 169 7.67 -16.56 5.21
C LEU A 169 6.60 -15.47 5.37
N LEU A 170 6.59 -14.47 4.49
CA LEU A 170 5.59 -13.40 4.48
C LEU A 170 4.18 -13.93 4.22
N SER A 171 4.04 -14.83 3.24
CA SER A 171 2.75 -15.46 2.90
C SER A 171 2.25 -16.34 4.05
N MET A 172 3.14 -17.12 4.68
CA MET A 172 2.80 -17.92 5.85
C MET A 172 2.36 -17.06 7.04
N PHE A 173 3.11 -16.00 7.35
CA PHE A 173 2.76 -15.08 8.43
C PHE A 173 1.44 -14.36 8.15
N SER A 174 1.22 -13.91 6.92
CA SER A 174 -0.03 -13.23 6.51
C SER A 174 -1.23 -14.16 6.59
N PHE A 175 -1.07 -15.42 6.18
CA PHE A 175 -2.13 -16.43 6.29
C PHE A 175 -2.50 -16.70 7.75
N MET A 176 -1.52 -16.83 8.64
CA MET A 176 -1.75 -17.02 10.07
C MET A 176 -2.34 -15.76 10.74
N ALA A 177 -1.89 -14.57 10.37
CA ALA A 177 -2.34 -13.31 10.97
C ALA A 177 -3.74 -12.89 10.47
N SER A 178 -4.12 -13.26 9.25
CA SER A 178 -5.39 -12.92 8.61
C SER A 178 -6.63 -13.20 9.48
N PRO A 179 -6.86 -14.42 10.01
CA PRO A 179 -8.05 -14.69 10.82
C PRO A 179 -8.10 -13.82 12.08
N PHE A 180 -6.97 -13.57 12.74
CA PHE A 180 -6.90 -12.68 13.91
C PHE A 180 -7.22 -11.23 13.54
N LEU A 181 -6.67 -10.74 12.42
CA LEU A 181 -6.91 -9.38 11.92
C LEU A 181 -8.37 -9.19 11.49
N LEU A 182 -8.98 -10.20 10.86
CA LEU A 182 -10.36 -10.17 10.40
C LEU A 182 -11.33 -10.16 11.59
N ILE A 183 -11.07 -10.98 12.62
CA ILE A 183 -11.83 -10.95 13.88
C ILE A 183 -11.66 -9.58 14.57
N ALA A 184 -10.44 -9.08 14.71
CA ALA A 184 -10.17 -7.78 15.32
C ALA A 184 -10.88 -6.64 14.57
N TYR A 185 -10.97 -6.73 13.25
CA TYR A 185 -11.67 -5.77 12.40
C TYR A 185 -13.19 -5.82 12.58
N ILE A 186 -13.79 -7.02 12.59
CA ILE A 186 -15.22 -7.18 12.88
C ILE A 186 -15.54 -6.64 14.27
N VAL A 187 -14.73 -6.97 15.28
CA VAL A 187 -14.89 -6.44 16.65
C VAL A 187 -14.77 -4.92 16.67
N ALA A 188 -13.85 -4.33 15.91
CA ALA A 188 -13.70 -2.88 15.81
C ALA A 188 -14.95 -2.22 15.19
N ILE A 189 -15.51 -2.80 14.11
CA ILE A 189 -16.76 -2.33 13.51
C ILE A 189 -17.90 -2.41 14.53
N VAL A 190 -18.06 -3.55 15.19
CA VAL A 190 -19.14 -3.78 16.16
C VAL A 190 -19.04 -2.78 17.31
N ARG A 191 -17.85 -2.61 17.91
CA ARG A 191 -17.63 -1.62 18.98
C ARG A 191 -18.01 -0.20 18.55
N VAL A 192 -17.59 0.22 17.36
CA VAL A 192 -17.92 1.56 16.82
C VAL A 192 -19.42 1.73 16.59
N HIS A 193 -20.13 0.68 16.17
CA HIS A 193 -21.58 0.74 15.97
C HIS A 193 -22.36 0.72 17.30
N THR A 194 -21.93 -0.07 18.28
CA THR A 194 -22.56 -0.13 19.60
C THR A 194 -22.34 1.16 20.40
N SER A 195 -21.16 1.78 20.29
CA SER A 195 -20.89 3.08 20.95
C SER A 195 -21.61 4.27 20.31
N ALA A 196 -22.21 4.11 19.12
CA ALA A 196 -23.00 5.14 18.43
C ALA A 196 -24.50 5.11 18.79
N GLN A 197 -24.94 4.15 19.63
CA GLN A 197 -26.33 3.94 20.01
C GLN A 197 -26.79 4.39 21.44
N PRO A 198 -26.11 5.26 22.24
CA PRO A 198 -26.62 5.54 23.58
C PRO A 198 -27.87 6.44 23.67
N ASP A 199 -28.13 7.32 22.70
CA ASP A 199 -29.05 8.46 22.96
C ASP A 199 -30.48 8.31 22.40
N SER A 200 -30.77 7.31 21.56
CA SER A 200 -32.11 7.17 20.97
C SER A 200 -33.15 6.48 21.87
N GLN A 201 -32.79 6.14 23.11
CA GLN A 201 -33.72 5.53 24.08
C GLN A 201 -34.16 6.47 25.22
N GLN A 202 -33.58 7.67 25.36
CA GLN A 202 -34.02 8.63 26.38
C GLN A 202 -35.16 9.57 25.92
N ASP A 203 -35.35 9.78 24.62
CA ASP A 203 -36.41 10.65 24.10
C ASP A 203 -37.78 9.96 23.93
N ALA A 204 -37.87 8.64 24.11
CA ALA A 204 -39.14 7.90 24.05
C ALA A 204 -39.82 7.71 25.42
N ALA A 205 -39.22 8.26 26.49
CA ALA A 205 -39.68 8.11 27.87
C ALA A 205 -40.00 9.45 28.58
N GLN A 206 -40.06 10.56 27.84
CA GLN A 206 -40.58 11.85 28.31
C GLN A 206 -41.85 12.21 27.54
#